data_AF-A0AAV4FAZ9-F1
#
_entry.id   AF-A0AAV4FAZ9-F1
#
_cell.length_a   1.000
_cell.length_b   1.000
_cell.length_c   1.000
_cell.angle_alpha   90.00
_cell.angle_beta   90.00
_cell.angle_gamma   90.00
#
_symmetry.space_group_name_H-M   'P 1'
#
loop_
_entity.id
_entity.type
_entity.pdbx_description
1 polymer ?
#
loop_
_entity_poly.entity_id
_entity_poly.type
_entity_poly.pdbx_seq_one_letter_code
_entity_poly.pdbx_strand_id
1 'polypeptide(L)'
;MQMTVKLQISHSKQTKTVKYYTKLLRLPEEAVYAVLVKNQFQCLYVEEADATRDIDQQWDCLKEAIEKTNEEFLPRVNREAKQEWITEDILDMIGERKRLKGSDAYKHIDNNTKMACKTAKEEWLNSKCDEIELLSQRNDLTAMLQKSSPSNQNRL
;
A
#
# COMPACT_ATOMS: atom_id res chain seq x y z
N MET A 1 28.47 23.91 -38.59
CA MET A 1 28.26 22.54 -38.05
C MET A 1 27.46 22.66 -36.77
N GLN A 2 26.21 22.20 -36.72
CA GLN A 2 25.42 22.18 -35.49
C GLN A 2 25.67 20.86 -34.75
N MET A 3 26.30 20.93 -33.58
CA MET A 3 26.52 19.79 -32.70
C MET A 3 25.22 19.53 -31.92
N THR A 4 24.54 18.43 -32.22
CA THR A 4 23.37 17.98 -31.46
C THR A 4 23.84 17.05 -30.34
N VAL A 5 23.89 17.55 -29.11
CA VAL A 5 24.18 16.74 -27.92
C VAL A 5 22.92 15.99 -27.54
N LYS A 6 22.89 14.67 -27.77
CA LYS A 6 21.81 13.80 -27.30
C LYS A 6 22.07 13.41 -25.86
N LEU A 7 21.35 14.01 -24.92
CA LEU A 7 21.36 13.59 -23.51
C LEU A 7 20.74 12.20 -23.38
N GLN A 8 21.57 11.20 -23.08
CA GLN A 8 21.12 9.86 -22.69
C GLN A 8 20.73 9.90 -21.22
N ILE A 9 19.43 10.02 -20.93
CA ILE A 9 18.94 9.86 -19.56
C ILE A 9 19.09 8.38 -19.21
N SER A 10 20.06 8.07 -18.34
CA SER A 10 20.20 6.74 -17.77
C SER A 10 18.90 6.38 -17.06
N HIS A 11 18.24 5.31 -17.48
CA HIS A 11 17.08 4.78 -16.79
C HIS A 11 17.55 4.13 -15.48
N SER A 12 17.84 4.96 -14.48
CA SER A 12 18.05 4.51 -13.12
C SER A 12 16.73 3.91 -12.64
N LYS A 13 16.78 2.67 -12.14
CA LYS A 13 15.61 1.99 -11.58
C LYS A 13 15.13 2.82 -10.39
N GLN A 14 14.06 3.58 -10.57
CA GLN A 14 13.45 4.35 -9.48
C GLN A 14 13.16 3.40 -8.32
N THR A 15 13.64 3.75 -7.13
CA THR A 15 13.33 3.04 -5.90
C THR A 15 11.83 3.16 -5.63
N LYS A 16 11.21 2.07 -5.17
CA LYS A 16 9.77 2.07 -4.87
C LYS A 16 9.54 2.99 -3.66
N THR A 17 8.77 4.05 -3.85
CA THR A 17 8.39 4.97 -2.77
C THR A 17 7.32 4.36 -1.88
N VAL A 18 7.42 4.61 -0.56
CA VAL A 18 6.40 4.25 0.42
C VAL A 18 5.15 5.10 0.15
N LYS A 19 3.97 4.48 0.16
CA LYS A 19 2.70 5.19 -0.01
C LYS A 19 2.07 5.43 1.35
N TYR A 20 1.70 6.67 1.61
CA TYR A 20 1.03 7.13 2.82
C TYR A 20 -0.45 7.43 2.55
N TYR A 21 -1.31 7.22 3.54
CA TYR A 21 -2.75 7.45 3.40
C TYR A 21 -3.07 8.94 3.55
N THR A 22 -2.88 9.69 2.46
CA THR A 22 -3.04 11.16 2.42
C THR A 22 -4.48 11.65 2.56
N LYS A 23 -5.48 10.76 2.54
CA LYS A 23 -6.89 11.14 2.74
C LYS A 23 -7.16 11.66 4.16
N LEU A 24 -6.28 11.36 5.13
CA LEU A 24 -6.35 11.92 6.48
C LEU A 24 -5.99 13.39 6.53
N LEU A 25 -5.20 13.87 5.56
CA LEU A 25 -4.88 15.29 5.39
C LEU A 25 -6.05 16.11 4.83
N ARG A 26 -7.23 15.49 4.66
CA ARG A 26 -8.47 16.13 4.20
C ARG A 26 -9.52 16.26 5.32
N LEU A 27 -9.18 15.82 6.54
CA LEU A 27 -10.06 15.85 7.69
C LEU A 27 -9.72 17.06 8.58
N PRO A 28 -10.70 17.66 9.29
CA PRO A 28 -10.51 18.89 10.07
C PRO A 28 -9.48 18.81 11.21
N GLU A 29 -8.95 17.63 11.54
CA GLU A 29 -7.78 17.43 12.40
C GLU A 29 -6.44 17.91 11.77
N GLU A 30 -6.49 18.39 10.52
CA GLU A 30 -5.43 19.06 9.75
C GLU A 30 -4.62 20.11 10.51
N ALA A 31 -5.21 20.78 11.51
CA ALA A 31 -4.53 21.83 12.27
C ALA A 31 -3.27 21.32 12.98
N VAL A 32 -3.27 20.07 13.47
CA VAL A 32 -2.12 19.49 14.18
C VAL A 32 -0.99 19.18 13.20
N TYR A 33 -1.31 18.54 12.08
CA TYR A 33 -0.33 18.21 11.04
C TYR A 33 0.29 19.48 10.44
N ALA A 34 -0.55 20.47 10.07
CA ALA A 34 -0.08 21.72 9.49
C ALA A 34 0.80 22.54 10.44
N VAL A 35 0.49 22.57 11.75
CA VAL A 35 1.32 23.24 12.76
C VAL A 35 2.67 22.54 12.92
N LEU A 36 2.70 21.21 12.93
CA LEU A 36 3.95 20.45 13.12
C LEU A 36 4.85 20.49 11.89
N VAL A 37 4.27 20.34 10.70
CA VAL A 37 4.88 20.67 9.40
C VAL A 37 5.54 22.04 9.50
N LYS A 38 4.77 23.08 9.85
CA LYS A 38 5.28 24.45 9.97
C LYS A 38 6.42 24.60 11.00
N ASN A 39 6.34 23.90 12.13
CA ASN A 39 7.37 23.91 13.16
C ASN A 39 8.65 23.18 12.71
N GLN A 40 8.55 22.05 11.99
CA GLN A 40 9.72 21.36 11.44
C GLN A 40 10.38 22.16 10.30
N PHE A 41 9.61 22.93 9.52
CA PHE A 41 10.15 23.83 8.50
C PHE A 41 10.77 25.11 9.05
N GLN A 42 10.80 25.29 10.37
CA GLN A 42 11.49 26.42 10.99
C GLN A 42 12.99 26.47 10.63
N CYS A 43 13.61 25.30 10.36
CA CYS A 43 15.00 25.19 9.90
C CYS A 43 15.25 25.73 8.48
N LEU A 44 14.19 25.90 7.67
CA LEU A 44 14.25 26.48 6.32
C LEU A 44 14.10 28.00 6.32
N TYR A 45 13.70 28.61 7.44
CA TYR A 45 13.69 30.06 7.56
C TYR A 45 15.13 30.55 7.69
N VAL A 46 15.66 30.98 6.55
CA VAL A 46 16.91 31.70 6.45
C VAL A 46 16.62 33.16 6.79
N GLU A 47 17.10 33.65 7.93
CA GLU A 47 17.25 35.09 8.11
C GLU A 47 18.28 35.59 7.07
N GLU A 48 18.08 36.81 6.54
CA GLU A 48 18.78 37.37 5.37
C GLU A 48 20.33 37.32 5.43
N ALA A 49 20.92 36.99 6.58
CA ALA A 49 22.35 36.82 6.80
C ALA A 49 22.95 35.48 6.31
N ASP A 50 22.14 34.46 6.01
CA ASP A 50 22.59 33.08 5.71
C ASP A 50 22.48 32.68 4.22
N ALA A 51 22.58 33.66 3.31
CA ALA A 51 22.48 33.48 1.85
C ALA A 51 23.59 32.62 1.20
N THR A 52 24.45 31.99 1.99
CA THR A 52 25.55 31.10 1.57
C THR A 52 25.25 29.61 1.73
N ARG A 53 24.06 29.23 2.22
CA ARG A 53 23.70 27.81 2.32
C ARG A 53 23.57 27.17 0.94
N ASP A 54 24.25 26.04 0.79
CA ASP A 54 24.21 25.20 -0.40
C ASP A 54 22.77 24.76 -0.69
N ILE A 55 22.32 24.99 -1.94
CA ILE A 55 20.95 24.71 -2.38
C ILE A 55 20.65 23.21 -2.22
N ASP A 56 21.65 22.36 -2.44
CA ASP A 56 21.50 20.91 -2.30
C ASP A 56 21.23 20.50 -0.85
N GLN A 57 21.88 21.15 0.12
CA GLN A 57 21.64 20.91 1.54
C GLN A 57 20.24 21.36 1.98
N GLN A 58 19.77 22.51 1.48
CA GLN A 58 18.42 22.98 1.77
C GLN A 58 17.36 22.02 1.21
N TRP A 59 17.61 21.49 0.01
CA TRP A 59 16.75 20.50 -0.63
C TRP A 59 16.71 19.18 0.15
N ASP A 60 17.85 18.73 0.66
CA ASP A 60 17.93 17.54 1.51
C ASP A 60 17.19 17.75 2.84
N CYS A 61 17.35 18.89 3.50
CA CYS A 61 16.60 19.22 4.72
C CYS A 61 15.08 19.26 4.48
N LEU A 62 14.62 19.82 3.35
CA LEU A 62 13.20 19.85 2.99
C LEU A 62 12.65 18.43 2.79
N LYS A 63 13.37 17.58 2.05
CA LYS A 63 12.96 16.18 1.83
C LYS A 63 12.88 15.43 3.14
N GLU A 64 13.90 15.56 3.99
CA GLU A 64 13.96 14.85 5.27
C GLU A 64 12.83 15.27 6.21
N ALA A 65 12.51 16.57 6.29
CA ALA A 65 11.41 17.07 7.11
C ALA A 65 10.05 16.52 6.63
N ILE A 66 9.81 16.49 5.31
CA ILE A 66 8.59 15.90 4.74
C ILE A 66 8.53 14.40 5.05
N GLU A 67 9.63 13.67 4.86
CA GLU A 67 9.68 12.22 5.10
C GLU A 67 9.43 11.88 6.57
N LYS A 68 10.10 12.57 7.50
CA LYS A 68 9.91 12.38 8.94
C LYS A 68 8.48 12.68 9.39
N THR A 69 7.93 13.80 8.92
CA THR A 69 6.54 14.15 9.26
C THR A 69 5.54 13.13 8.71
N ASN A 70 5.78 12.62 7.50
CA ASN A 70 4.96 11.55 6.92
C ASN A 70 5.07 10.25 7.73
N GLU A 71 6.26 9.87 8.18
CA GLU A 71 6.46 8.65 8.99
C GLU A 71 5.78 8.73 10.36
N GLU A 72 5.79 9.91 10.99
CA GLU A 72 5.24 10.11 12.32
C GLU A 72 3.70 10.15 12.33
N PHE A 73 3.09 10.79 11.33
CA PHE A 73 1.64 11.10 11.35
C PHE A 73 0.80 10.39 10.30
N LEU A 74 1.38 10.02 9.16
CA LEU A 74 0.61 9.34 8.13
C LEU A 74 0.73 7.83 8.30
N PRO A 75 -0.37 7.11 8.54
CA PRO A 75 -0.35 5.67 8.44
C PRO A 75 0.05 5.28 7.00
N ARG A 76 0.94 4.30 6.92
CA ARG A 76 1.31 3.71 5.64
C ARG A 76 0.07 3.06 5.04
N VAL A 77 -0.08 3.17 3.73
CA VAL A 77 -1.15 2.46 3.02
C VAL A 77 -0.87 0.97 3.15
N ASN A 78 -1.60 0.31 4.05
CA ASN A 78 -1.55 -1.13 4.17
C ASN A 78 -2.00 -1.77 2.86
N ARG A 79 -1.36 -2.89 2.52
CA ARG A 79 -1.78 -3.72 1.39
C ARG A 79 -3.04 -4.44 1.80
N GLU A 80 -4.19 -3.78 1.69
CA GLU A 80 -5.46 -4.43 2.02
C GLU A 80 -5.73 -5.59 1.05
N ALA A 81 -6.15 -6.72 1.62
CA ALA A 81 -6.71 -7.82 0.87
C ALA A 81 -7.94 -7.31 0.09
N LYS A 82 -7.92 -7.45 -1.24
CA LYS A 82 -9.08 -7.06 -2.06
C LYS A 82 -10.28 -8.00 -1.89
N GLN A 83 -10.00 -9.22 -1.44
CA GLN A 83 -10.94 -10.32 -1.30
C GLN A 83 -10.92 -10.83 0.12
N GLU A 84 -12.09 -11.22 0.63
CA GLU A 84 -12.27 -11.70 2.00
C GLU A 84 -11.53 -13.02 2.28
N TRP A 85 -11.27 -13.82 1.24
CA TRP A 85 -10.54 -15.09 1.36
C TRP A 85 -9.02 -14.95 1.34
N ILE A 86 -8.48 -13.74 1.10
CA ILE A 86 -7.02 -13.51 1.11
C ILE A 86 -6.59 -13.17 2.53
N THR A 87 -5.80 -14.05 3.14
CA THR A 87 -5.19 -13.84 4.45
C THR A 87 -3.94 -12.95 4.38
N GLU A 88 -3.50 -12.42 5.53
CA GLU A 88 -2.27 -11.63 5.65
C GLU A 88 -1.03 -12.43 5.21
N ASP A 89 -0.95 -13.71 5.59
CA ASP A 89 0.12 -14.62 5.16
C ASP A 89 0.23 -14.70 3.62
N ILE A 90 -0.91 -14.78 2.92
CA ILE A 90 -0.93 -14.82 1.45
C ILE A 90 -0.45 -13.49 0.87
N LEU A 91 -0.80 -12.36 1.48
CA LEU A 91 -0.31 -11.05 1.06
C LEU A 91 1.20 -10.93 1.20
N ASP A 92 1.76 -11.48 2.28
CA ASP A 92 3.20 -11.52 2.52
C ASP A 92 3.89 -12.43 1.50
N MET A 93 3.34 -13.61 1.22
CA MET A 93 3.83 -14.50 0.16
C MET A 93 3.81 -13.81 -1.22
N ILE A 94 2.76 -13.06 -1.55
CA ILE A 94 2.69 -12.26 -2.78
C ILE A 94 3.76 -11.15 -2.78
N GLY A 95 4.00 -10.53 -1.63
CA GLY A 95 5.06 -9.54 -1.43
C GLY A 95 6.44 -10.13 -1.72
N GLU A 96 6.71 -11.29 -1.15
CA GLU A 96 7.97 -12.01 -1.26
C GLU A 96 8.19 -12.52 -2.69
N ARG A 97 7.15 -13.07 -3.32
CA ARG A 97 7.16 -13.44 -4.75
C ARG A 97 7.57 -12.28 -5.65
N LYS A 98 7.05 -11.07 -5.38
CA LYS A 98 7.41 -9.87 -6.15
C LYS A 98 8.87 -9.46 -5.91
N ARG A 99 9.41 -9.67 -4.71
CA ARG A 99 10.79 -9.37 -4.35
C ARG A 99 11.78 -10.31 -5.04
N LEU A 100 11.44 -11.60 -5.11
CA LEU A 100 12.29 -12.66 -5.67
C LEU A 100 12.21 -12.81 -7.20
N LYS A 101 11.47 -11.94 -7.89
CA LYS A 101 11.29 -12.03 -9.35
C LYS A 101 12.64 -11.98 -10.08
N GLY A 102 12.96 -13.04 -10.82
CA GLY A 102 14.25 -13.20 -11.52
C GLY A 102 15.32 -14.00 -10.76
N SER A 103 15.00 -14.51 -9.57
CA SER A 103 15.85 -15.47 -8.84
C SER A 103 15.34 -16.90 -9.01
N ASP A 104 16.20 -17.89 -8.75
CA ASP A 104 15.82 -19.31 -8.80
C ASP A 104 14.76 -19.68 -7.74
N ALA A 105 14.79 -19.00 -6.59
CA ALA A 105 13.81 -19.16 -5.51
C ALA A 105 12.39 -18.70 -5.90
N TYR A 106 12.25 -17.92 -6.99
CA TYR A 106 10.96 -17.43 -7.48
C TYR A 106 9.98 -18.57 -7.75
N LYS A 107 10.42 -19.65 -8.39
CA LYS A 107 9.53 -20.76 -8.78
C LYS A 107 8.91 -21.43 -7.56
N HIS A 108 9.69 -21.61 -6.50
CA HIS A 108 9.22 -22.24 -5.28
C HIS A 108 8.17 -21.37 -4.58
N ILE A 109 8.47 -20.08 -4.41
CA ILE A 109 7.53 -19.14 -3.79
C ILE A 109 6.28 -18.91 -4.66
N ASP A 110 6.40 -18.87 -5.98
CA ASP A 110 5.26 -18.76 -6.91
C ASP A 110 4.30 -19.95 -6.76
N ASN A 111 4.84 -21.17 -6.69
CA ASN A 111 4.05 -22.38 -6.48
C ASN A 111 3.38 -22.39 -5.10
N ASN A 112 4.12 -22.10 -4.04
CA ASN A 112 3.58 -22.04 -2.69
C ASN A 112 2.48 -20.99 -2.58
N THR A 113 2.69 -19.80 -3.18
CA THR A 113 1.68 -18.72 -3.19
C THR A 113 0.41 -19.17 -3.91
N LYS A 114 0.53 -19.85 -5.06
CA LYS A 114 -0.64 -20.36 -5.80
C LYS A 114 -1.41 -21.40 -5.00
N MET A 115 -0.70 -22.31 -4.32
CA MET A 115 -1.33 -23.33 -3.49
C MET A 115 -2.05 -22.69 -2.29
N ALA A 116 -1.38 -21.78 -1.58
CA ALA A 116 -1.98 -21.06 -0.46
C ALA A 116 -3.24 -20.29 -0.87
N CYS A 117 -3.20 -19.57 -2.00
CA CYS A 117 -4.39 -18.90 -2.56
C CYS A 117 -5.52 -19.88 -2.87
N LYS A 118 -5.20 -21.06 -3.43
CA LYS A 118 -6.21 -22.06 -3.78
C LYS A 118 -6.85 -22.63 -2.52
N THR A 119 -6.05 -23.04 -1.54
CA THR A 119 -6.53 -23.58 -0.27
C THR A 119 -7.39 -22.58 0.48
N ALA A 120 -6.93 -21.34 0.67
CA ALA A 120 -7.72 -20.33 1.37
C ALA A 120 -9.04 -20.00 0.66
N LYS A 121 -9.05 -20.00 -0.67
CA LYS A 121 -10.29 -19.82 -1.44
C LYS A 121 -11.24 -21.00 -1.26
N GLU A 122 -10.74 -22.23 -1.28
CA GLU A 122 -11.54 -23.44 -1.05
C GLU A 122 -12.11 -23.47 0.38
N GLU A 123 -11.31 -23.15 1.39
CA GLU A 123 -11.74 -23.05 2.79
C GLU A 123 -12.83 -21.99 2.98
N TRP A 124 -12.66 -20.82 2.36
CA TRP A 124 -13.68 -19.77 2.42
C TRP A 124 -14.98 -20.19 1.73
N LEU A 125 -14.90 -20.83 0.56
CA LEU A 125 -16.08 -21.36 -0.14
C LEU A 125 -16.78 -22.44 0.69
N ASN A 126 -16.03 -23.37 1.29
CA ASN A 126 -16.58 -24.42 2.14
C ASN A 126 -17.27 -23.82 3.37
N SER A 127 -16.64 -22.85 4.04
CA SER A 127 -17.24 -22.14 5.16
C SER A 127 -18.56 -21.44 4.77
N LYS A 128 -18.66 -20.90 3.55
CA LYS A 128 -19.91 -20.31 3.03
C LYS A 128 -20.97 -21.37 2.75
N CYS A 129 -20.59 -22.54 2.25
CA CYS A 129 -21.50 -23.67 2.09
C CYS A 129 -22.03 -24.14 3.44
N ASP A 130 -21.16 -24.32 4.44
CA ASP A 130 -21.55 -24.72 5.79
C ASP A 130 -22.51 -23.70 6.43
N GLU A 131 -22.26 -22.40 6.25
CA GLU A 131 -23.16 -21.32 6.69
C GLU A 131 -24.55 -21.48 6.08
N ILE A 132 -24.63 -21.80 4.78
CA ILE A 132 -25.90 -22.01 4.07
C ILE A 132 -26.61 -23.29 4.55
N GLU A 133 -25.88 -24.39 4.77
CA GLU A 133 -26.45 -25.63 5.28
C GLU A 133 -27.04 -25.47 6.68
N LEU A 134 -26.38 -24.72 7.56
CA LEU A 134 -26.90 -24.39 8.89
C LEU A 134 -28.17 -23.54 8.82
N LEU A 135 -28.23 -22.56 7.91
CA LEU A 135 -29.42 -21.74 7.69
C LEU A 135 -30.58 -22.56 7.12
N SER A 136 -30.28 -23.51 6.22
CA SER A 136 -31.25 -24.47 5.68
C SER A 136 -31.84 -25.35 6.78
N GLN A 137 -31.00 -25.88 7.68
CA GLN A 137 -31.45 -26.67 8.83
C GLN A 137 -32.33 -25.87 9.80
N ARG A 138 -32.11 -24.56 9.92
CA ARG A 138 -32.94 -23.64 10.73
C ARG A 138 -34.20 -23.16 10.02
N ASN A 139 -34.40 -23.54 8.76
CA ASN A 139 -35.52 -23.16 7.89
C ASN A 139 -35.63 -21.64 7.65
N ASP A 140 -34.51 -20.91 7.76
CA ASP A 140 -34.43 -19.46 7.56
C ASP A 140 -34.23 -19.11 6.07
N LEU A 141 -35.29 -19.32 5.28
CA LEU A 141 -35.29 -19.14 3.81
C LEU A 141 -34.88 -17.73 3.37
N THR A 142 -35.25 -16.70 4.13
CA THR A 142 -34.92 -15.30 3.82
C THR A 142 -33.43 -15.02 3.94
N ALA A 143 -32.77 -15.54 4.99
CA ALA A 143 -31.33 -15.37 5.19
C ALA A 143 -30.52 -16.13 4.12
N MET A 144 -31.00 -17.32 3.74
CA MET A 144 -30.38 -18.13 2.69
C MET A 144 -30.39 -17.43 1.32
N LEU A 145 -31.54 -16.87 0.91
CA LEU A 145 -31.67 -16.15 -0.36
C LEU A 145 -30.79 -14.90 -0.44
N GLN A 146 -30.61 -14.20 0.69
CA GLN A 146 -29.73 -13.04 0.75
C GLN A 146 -28.25 -13.42 0.57
N LYS A 147 -27.83 -14.59 1.08
CA LYS A 147 -26.44 -15.08 1.02
C LYS A 147 -26.09 -15.74 -0.32
N SER A 148 -27.05 -16.38 -0.98
CA SER A 148 -26.87 -17.01 -2.30
C SER A 148 -26.97 -16.01 -3.47
N SER A 149 -27.45 -14.78 -3.22
CA SER A 149 -27.69 -13.80 -4.28
C SER A 149 -26.37 -13.27 -4.91
N PRO A 150 -26.27 -13.18 -6.26
CA PRO A 150 -25.04 -12.81 -6.97
C PRO A 150 -24.50 -11.42 -6.66
N SER A 151 -25.34 -10.52 -6.11
CA SER A 151 -24.95 -9.18 -5.70
C SER A 151 -23.83 -9.18 -4.65
N ASN A 152 -23.63 -10.28 -3.93
CA ASN A 152 -22.54 -10.47 -2.95
C ASN A 152 -21.32 -11.22 -3.52
N GLN A 153 -21.40 -11.74 -4.76
CA GLN A 153 -20.34 -12.54 -5.40
C GLN A 153 -19.52 -11.72 -6.42
N ASN A 154 -19.97 -10.50 -6.75
CA ASN A 154 -19.31 -9.60 -7.69
C ASN A 154 -18.11 -8.87 -7.05
N ARG A 155 -17.10 -9.66 -6.69
CA ARG A 155 -15.71 -9.20 -6.60
C ARG A 155 -14.71 -10.30 -6.98
N LEU A 156 -15.11 -11.40 -7.62
CA LEU A 156 -14.19 -12.45 -8.09
C LEU A 156 -13.19 -11.96 -9.15
#